data_AF-A0A3S0US95-F1
#
_entry.id   AF-A0A3S0US95-F1
#
_cell.length_a   1.000
_cell.length_b   1.000
_cell.length_c   1.000
_cell.angle_alpha   90.00
_cell.angle_beta   90.00
_cell.angle_gamma   90.00
#
_symmetry.space_group_name_H-M   'P 1'
#
loop_
_entity.id
_entity.type
_entity.pdbx_description
1 polymer ?
#
loop_
_entity_poly.entity_id
_entity_poly.type
_entity_poly.pdbx_seq_one_letter_code
_entity_poly.pdbx_strand_id
1 'polypeptide(L)'
;MNQSQRIAKAQTIGKDAALRGDDCSENPHVGDDTGRLAAEAFHEEGPAAAAEVIAAYHVAFRQHAPAEHAPTWQQEIEAIGLALPPSVMDEDGAAEQVEEAMKKLNP
;
A
#
# COMPACT_ATOMS: atom_id res chain seq x y z
N MET A 1 16.33 -2.39 2.96
CA MET A 1 16.13 -1.76 1.63
C MET A 1 15.84 -0.30 1.90
N ASN A 2 16.37 0.67 1.14
CA ASN A 2 16.08 2.08 1.47
C ASN A 2 14.66 2.49 1.02
N GLN A 3 14.14 3.59 1.55
CA GLN A 3 12.78 4.06 1.24
C GLN A 3 12.48 4.19 -0.24
N SER A 4 13.39 4.78 -1.02
CA SER A 4 13.20 4.96 -2.45
C SER A 4 13.10 3.62 -3.21
N GLN A 5 13.85 2.61 -2.77
CA GLN A 5 13.75 1.26 -3.32
C GLN A 5 12.42 0.60 -2.96
N ARG A 6 11.90 0.81 -1.73
CA ARG A 6 10.56 0.31 -1.34
C ARG A 6 9.46 0.94 -2.18
N ILE A 7 9.50 2.26 -2.35
CA ILE A 7 8.55 3.03 -3.19
C ILE A 7 8.59 2.53 -4.64
N ALA A 8 9.78 2.39 -5.23
CA ALA A 8 9.91 1.89 -6.60
C ALA A 8 9.38 0.45 -6.76
N LYS A 9 9.57 -0.39 -5.73
CA LYS A 9 9.02 -1.75 -5.71
C LYS A 9 7.50 -1.74 -5.59
N ALA A 10 6.93 -0.89 -4.72
CA ALA A 10 5.49 -0.73 -4.58
C ALA A 10 4.83 -0.26 -5.88
N GLN A 11 5.44 0.68 -6.61
CA GLN A 11 4.98 1.09 -7.94
C GLN A 11 4.97 -0.07 -8.94
N THR A 12 6.00 -0.91 -8.91
CA THR A 12 6.09 -2.09 -9.79
C THR A 12 4.99 -3.09 -9.46
N ILE A 13 4.75 -3.34 -8.17
CA ILE A 13 3.69 -4.24 -7.69
C ILE A 13 2.31 -3.70 -8.11
N GLY A 14 2.05 -2.39 -7.92
CA GLY A 14 0.77 -1.77 -8.30
C GLY A 14 0.50 -1.83 -9.80
N LYS A 15 1.54 -1.58 -10.61
CA LYS A 15 1.45 -1.74 -12.07
C LYS A 15 1.16 -3.18 -12.48
N ASP A 16 1.89 -4.15 -11.91
CA ASP A 16 1.72 -5.56 -12.21
C ASP A 16 0.32 -6.05 -11.81
N ALA A 17 -0.17 -5.62 -10.64
CA ALA A 17 -1.51 -5.90 -10.14
C ALA A 17 -2.59 -5.38 -11.09
N ALA A 18 -2.45 -4.14 -11.56
CA ALA A 18 -3.39 -3.53 -12.49
C ALA A 18 -3.39 -4.17 -13.88
N LEU A 19 -2.23 -4.55 -14.40
CA LEU A 19 -2.10 -5.16 -15.73
C LEU A 19 -2.56 -6.62 -15.76
N ARG A 20 -2.55 -7.33 -14.63
CA ARG A 20 -2.94 -8.74 -14.53
C ARG A 20 -4.44 -8.96 -14.27
N GLY A 21 -5.23 -7.89 -14.17
CA GLY A 21 -6.70 -7.84 -14.17
C GLY A 21 -7.44 -9.14 -13.84
N ASP A 22 -8.06 -9.18 -12.66
CA ASP A 22 -9.08 -10.16 -12.24
C ASP A 22 -8.62 -11.58 -11.89
N ASP A 23 -7.40 -12.03 -12.24
CA ASP A 23 -6.89 -13.33 -11.77
C ASP A 23 -6.20 -13.25 -10.39
N CYS A 24 -6.83 -12.53 -9.45
CA CYS A 24 -6.41 -12.47 -8.05
C CYS A 24 -6.50 -13.83 -7.33
N SER A 25 -6.91 -14.90 -8.03
CA SER A 25 -6.90 -16.27 -7.53
C SER A 25 -5.50 -16.89 -7.56
N GLU A 26 -4.64 -16.50 -8.52
CA GLU A 26 -3.33 -17.15 -8.73
C GLU A 26 -2.17 -16.50 -7.98
N ASN A 27 -2.35 -15.31 -7.37
CA ASN A 27 -1.29 -14.71 -6.57
C ASN A 27 -1.79 -13.90 -5.35
N PRO A 28 -2.16 -14.58 -4.25
CA PRO A 28 -2.58 -13.94 -3.01
C PRO A 28 -1.53 -13.00 -2.40
N HIS A 29 -0.29 -13.00 -2.92
CA HIS A 29 0.85 -12.32 -2.34
C HIS A 29 1.08 -10.87 -2.78
N VAL A 30 0.31 -10.34 -3.73
CA VAL A 30 0.52 -8.97 -4.24
C VAL A 30 0.11 -7.91 -3.20
N GLY A 31 -0.98 -8.17 -2.46
CA GLY A 31 -1.34 -7.40 -1.27
C GLY A 31 -0.36 -7.61 -0.11
N ASP A 32 0.07 -8.86 0.11
CA ASP A 32 1.06 -9.21 1.15
C ASP A 32 2.42 -8.52 0.93
N ASP A 33 2.89 -8.42 -0.32
CA ASP A 33 4.19 -7.83 -0.63
C ASP A 33 4.19 -6.31 -0.41
N THR A 34 3.12 -5.61 -0.78
CA THR A 34 2.98 -4.18 -0.47
C THR A 34 2.82 -3.95 1.03
N GLY A 35 2.01 -4.77 1.72
CA GLY A 35 1.85 -4.73 3.17
C GLY A 35 3.16 -4.94 3.93
N ARG A 36 3.98 -5.89 3.48
CA ARG A 36 5.32 -6.14 4.03
C ARG A 36 6.27 -4.97 3.79
N LEU A 37 6.29 -4.37 2.60
CA LEU A 37 7.11 -3.20 2.33
C LEU A 37 6.69 -2.00 3.18
N ALA A 38 5.38 -1.81 3.39
CA ALA A 38 4.85 -0.76 4.24
C ALA A 38 5.23 -1.00 5.71
N ALA A 39 5.20 -2.24 6.19
CA ALA A 39 5.66 -2.60 7.53
C ALA A 39 7.16 -2.39 7.72
N GLU A 40 7.99 -2.78 6.75
CA GLU A 40 9.43 -2.51 6.78
C GLU A 40 9.70 -1.00 6.83
N ALA A 41 8.96 -0.20 6.06
CA ALA A 41 9.06 1.26 6.08
C ALA A 41 8.57 1.85 7.41
N PHE A 42 7.50 1.30 7.98
CA PHE A 42 6.99 1.70 9.29
C PHE A 42 8.04 1.51 10.39
N HIS A 43 8.63 0.32 10.47
CA HIS A 43 9.59 0.01 11.53
C HIS A 43 10.91 0.76 11.38
N GLU A 44 11.38 1.02 10.16
CA GLU A 44 12.65 1.72 9.94
C GLU A 44 12.53 3.25 9.94
N GLU A 45 11.44 3.79 9.40
CA GLU A 45 11.32 5.22 9.07
C GLU A 45 9.99 5.85 9.53
N GLY A 46 9.06 5.05 10.06
CA GLY A 46 7.83 5.49 10.71
C GLY A 46 6.59 5.51 9.80
N PRO A 47 5.45 5.95 10.35
CA PRO A 47 4.15 5.89 9.67
C PRO A 47 4.08 6.67 8.35
N ALA A 48 4.81 7.78 8.24
CA ALA A 48 4.88 8.54 7.00
C ALA A 48 5.52 7.73 5.87
N ALA A 49 6.60 6.99 6.18
CA ALA A 49 7.29 6.16 5.21
C ALA A 49 6.43 4.98 4.74
N ALA A 50 5.68 4.36 5.66
CA ALA A 50 4.71 3.32 5.31
C ALA A 50 3.60 3.87 4.39
N ALA A 51 3.06 5.05 4.71
CA ALA A 51 2.04 5.70 3.91
C ALA A 51 2.54 6.05 2.48
N GLU A 52 3.79 6.45 2.31
CA GLU A 52 4.38 6.69 0.99
C GLU A 52 4.46 5.41 0.15
N VAL A 53 4.79 4.26 0.76
CA VAL A 53 4.84 2.96 0.07
C VAL A 53 3.45 2.56 -0.43
N ILE A 54 2.43 2.67 0.43
CA ILE A 54 1.04 2.35 0.09
C ILE A 54 0.52 3.31 -0.99
N ALA A 55 0.79 4.61 -0.84
CA ALA A 55 0.42 5.63 -1.82
C ALA A 55 1.02 5.33 -3.21
N ALA A 56 2.30 4.95 -3.25
CA ALA A 56 3.00 4.66 -4.49
C ALA A 56 2.45 3.42 -5.21
N TYR A 57 2.08 2.38 -4.46
CA TYR A 57 1.33 1.23 -4.99
C TYR A 57 0.01 1.67 -5.61
N HIS A 58 -0.81 2.43 -4.88
CA HIS A 58 -2.14 2.83 -5.35
C HIS A 58 -2.09 3.73 -6.59
N VAL A 59 -1.19 4.71 -6.61
CA VAL A 59 -1.00 5.59 -7.78
C VAL A 59 -0.64 4.77 -9.01
N ALA A 60 0.27 3.82 -8.89
CA ALA A 60 0.65 2.94 -10.00
C ALA A 60 -0.50 2.02 -10.42
N PHE A 61 -1.26 1.48 -9.45
CA PHE A 61 -2.44 0.66 -9.73
C PHE A 61 -3.47 1.44 -10.53
N ARG A 62 -3.89 2.63 -10.08
CA ARG A 62 -4.89 3.45 -10.80
C ARG A 62 -4.45 3.89 -12.18
N GLN A 63 -3.17 4.15 -12.39
CA GLN A 63 -2.65 4.56 -13.70
C GLN A 63 -2.81 3.46 -14.76
N HIS A 64 -2.90 2.20 -14.33
CA HIS A 64 -2.91 1.03 -15.22
C HIS A 64 -4.21 0.22 -15.15
N ALA A 65 -5.00 0.38 -14.08
CA ALA A 65 -6.26 -0.32 -13.89
C ALA A 65 -7.39 0.37 -14.68
N PRO A 66 -8.40 -0.40 -15.16
CA PRO A 66 -9.63 0.19 -15.68
C PRO A 66 -10.27 1.09 -14.61
N ALA A 67 -10.74 2.28 -15.00
CA ALA A 67 -11.30 3.25 -14.06
C ALA A 67 -12.51 2.72 -13.26
N GLU A 68 -13.20 1.71 -13.79
CA GLU A 68 -14.30 1.00 -13.12
C GLU A 68 -13.86 0.07 -11.98
N HIS A 69 -12.59 -0.35 -11.96
CA HIS A 69 -12.02 -1.27 -10.96
C HIS A 69 -11.00 -0.61 -10.02
N ALA A 70 -10.71 0.67 -10.23
CA ALA A 70 -9.75 1.41 -9.42
C ALA A 70 -10.40 1.86 -8.09
N PRO A 71 -9.91 1.40 -6.91
CA PRO A 71 -10.42 1.89 -5.65
C PRO A 71 -10.18 3.40 -5.50
N THR A 72 -11.13 4.09 -4.85
CA THR A 72 -10.95 5.50 -4.50
C THR A 72 -9.86 5.67 -3.44
N TRP A 73 -9.39 6.90 -3.22
CA TRP A 73 -8.38 7.17 -2.19
C TRP A 73 -8.91 6.83 -0.80
N GLN A 74 -10.19 7.14 -0.56
CA GLN A 74 -10.88 6.82 0.70
C GLN A 74 -10.98 5.32 0.94
N GLN A 75 -11.34 4.53 -0.10
CA GLN A 75 -11.42 3.07 0.01
C GLN A 75 -10.06 2.44 0.33
N GLU A 76 -8.96 2.98 -0.19
CA GLU A 76 -7.63 2.51 0.18
C GLU A 76 -7.27 2.87 1.62
N ILE A 77 -7.60 4.08 2.08
CA ILE A 77 -7.39 4.46 3.49
C ILE A 77 -8.11 3.48 4.42
N GLU A 78 -9.37 3.16 4.12
CA GLU A 78 -10.15 2.17 4.87
C GLU A 78 -9.57 0.75 4.79
N ALA A 79 -8.89 0.43 3.70
CA ALA A 79 -8.22 -0.86 3.49
C ALA A 79 -6.82 -0.96 4.13
N ILE A 80 -6.22 0.13 4.62
CA ILE A 80 -4.89 0.11 5.29
C ILE A 80 -4.91 -0.87 6.47
N GLY A 81 -5.97 -0.84 7.26
CA GLY A 81 -6.15 -1.75 8.41
C GLY A 81 -6.32 -3.21 8.00
N LEU A 82 -6.46 -3.53 6.71
CA LEU A 82 -6.46 -4.90 6.19
C LEU A 82 -5.16 -5.22 5.44
N ALA A 83 -4.48 -4.21 4.90
CA ALA A 83 -3.26 -4.35 4.11
C ALA A 83 -1.99 -4.40 4.97
N LEU A 84 -2.00 -3.81 6.17
CA LEU A 84 -0.87 -3.89 7.09
C LEU A 84 -0.83 -5.26 7.78
N PRO A 85 0.34 -5.89 7.91
CA PRO A 85 0.46 -7.17 8.59
C PRO A 85 0.13 -7.04 10.08
N PRO A 86 -0.28 -8.15 10.74
CA PRO A 86 -0.63 -8.15 12.16
C PRO A 86 0.48 -7.57 13.05
N SER A 87 1.75 -7.79 12.69
CA SER A 87 2.90 -7.24 13.43
C SER A 87 2.93 -5.71 13.52
N VAL A 88 2.28 -5.00 12.59
CA VAL A 88 2.07 -3.55 12.65
C VAL A 88 0.73 -3.23 13.27
N MET A 89 -0.33 -3.99 12.98
CA MET A 89 -1.66 -3.75 13.55
C MET A 89 -1.74 -3.96 15.07
N ASP A 90 -0.93 -4.87 15.60
CA ASP A 90 -0.81 -5.17 17.03
C ASP A 90 0.02 -4.11 17.78
N GLU A 91 0.70 -3.19 17.08
CA GLU A 91 1.28 -1.99 17.69
C GLU A 91 0.18 -0.94 17.88
N ASP A 92 -0.07 -0.56 19.14
CA ASP A 92 -1.12 0.37 19.54
C ASP A 92 -1.13 1.64 18.68
N GLY A 93 -2.21 1.84 17.91
CA GLY A 93 -2.43 3.02 17.07
C GLY A 93 -1.56 3.13 15.82
N ALA A 94 -0.79 2.10 15.43
CA ALA A 94 0.06 2.15 14.23
C ALA A 94 -0.77 2.27 12.94
N ALA A 95 -1.86 1.52 12.82
CA ALA A 95 -2.78 1.62 11.69
C ALA A 95 -3.41 3.02 11.58
N GLU A 96 -3.86 3.60 12.70
CA GLU A 96 -4.38 4.98 12.75
C GLU A 96 -3.32 6.01 12.34
N GLN A 97 -2.06 5.84 12.75
CA GLN A 97 -0.97 6.73 12.36
C GLN A 97 -0.66 6.67 10.85
N VAL A 98 -0.71 5.48 10.25
CA VAL A 98 -0.52 5.31 8.80
C VAL A 98 -1.73 5.86 8.04
N GLU A 99 -2.94 5.65 8.53
CA GLU A 99 -4.17 6.25 7.99
C GLU A 99 -4.10 7.79 8.00
N GLU A 100 -3.73 8.39 9.13
CA GLU A 100 -3.56 9.84 9.25
C GLU A 100 -2.46 10.38 8.34
N ALA A 101 -1.37 9.62 8.15
CA ALA A 101 -0.33 9.97 7.19
C ALA A 101 -0.83 9.89 5.74
N MET A 102 -1.63 8.87 5.38
CA MET A 102 -2.23 8.78 4.05
C MET A 102 -3.26 9.87 3.77
N LYS A 103 -4.05 10.28 4.76
CA LYS A 103 -4.96 11.44 4.62
C LYS A 103 -4.19 12.73 4.30
N LYS A 104 -3.00 12.91 4.87
CA LYS A 104 -2.12 14.08 4.60
C LYS A 104 -1.45 14.02 3.23
N LEU A 105 -1.25 12.83 2.67
CA LEU A 105 -0.66 12.63 1.35
C LEU A 105 -1.63 12.89 0.20
N ASN A 106 -2.92 13.12 0.48
CA ASN A 106 -3.98 13.32 -0.52
C ASN A 106 -3.53 14.33 -1.61
N PRO A 107 -3.22 13.87 -2.84
CA PRO A 107 -2.78 14.72 -3.92
C PRO A 107 -3.92 15.52 -4.56
#